data_AF-A0A9P8SFU5-F1
#
_entry.id   AF-A0A9P8SFU5-F1
#
_cell.length_a   1.000
_cell.length_b   1.000
_cell.length_c   1.000
_cell.angle_alpha   90.00
_cell.angle_beta   90.00
_cell.angle_gamma   90.00
#
_symmetry.space_group_name_H-M   'P 1'
#
loop_
_entity.id
_entity.type
_entity.pdbx_description
1 polymer ?
#
loop_
_entity_poly.entity_id
_entity_poly.type
_entity_poly.pdbx_seq_one_letter_code
_entity_poly.pdbx_strand_id
1 'polypeptide(L)'
;MIVPAGGASYEAPSLSDDIPRGIGSMPVSSVADLGRYLAYRPLADDFWIPIPTRSALARFLLEEPTRLDLRPTDDRRFGPEHHMAGLLHGIRLREYMIEELDAMSYASMWRQMLGLDRINWFVKCQVATGLLRRDIRDLKNQHVFHSYDVRRKNYSSCLTREMEQNWDWACETAARSLGGTTDCGTRNIIAL
;
A
#
# COMPACT_ATOMS: atom_id res chain seq x y z
N MET A 1 2.73 14.34 -61.10
CA MET A 1 3.27 13.40 -60.10
C MET A 1 2.44 13.54 -58.84
N ILE A 2 1.73 12.49 -58.44
CA ILE A 2 0.89 12.44 -57.24
C ILE A 2 1.59 11.47 -56.29
N VAL A 3 1.95 11.94 -55.10
CA VAL A 3 2.46 11.11 -54.00
C VAL A 3 1.26 10.48 -53.30
N PRO A 4 1.21 9.15 -53.06
CA PRO A 4 0.15 8.58 -52.25
C PRO A 4 0.40 8.91 -50.78
N ALA A 5 -0.61 9.49 -50.14
CA ALA A 5 -0.64 9.72 -48.70
C ALA A 5 -0.52 8.37 -47.97
N GLY A 6 0.52 8.24 -47.15
CA GLY A 6 0.69 7.09 -46.27
C GLY A 6 -0.50 7.00 -45.32
N GLY A 7 -1.20 5.88 -45.37
CA GLY A 7 -2.19 5.52 -44.37
C GLY A 7 -1.47 5.35 -43.03
N ALA A 8 -1.68 6.29 -42.12
CA ALA A 8 -1.37 6.07 -40.72
C ALA A 8 -2.26 4.92 -40.24
N SER A 9 -1.64 3.80 -39.89
CA SER A 9 -2.29 2.74 -39.13
C SER A 9 -2.79 3.35 -37.83
N TYR A 10 -4.10 3.59 -37.72
CA TYR A 10 -4.76 3.83 -36.44
C TYR A 10 -4.70 2.52 -35.67
N GLU A 11 -3.57 2.24 -35.01
CA GLU A 11 -3.55 1.27 -33.93
C GLU A 11 -4.45 1.83 -32.83
N ALA A 12 -5.56 1.15 -32.57
CA ALA A 12 -6.41 1.48 -31.44
C ALA A 12 -5.52 1.41 -30.18
N PRO A 13 -5.50 2.45 -29.31
CA PRO A 13 -4.70 2.43 -28.11
C PRO A 13 -4.97 1.14 -27.34
N SER A 14 -3.89 0.43 -27.02
CA SER A 14 -4.00 -0.83 -26.32
C SER A 14 -4.59 -0.55 -24.94
N LEU A 15 -5.52 -1.39 -24.47
CA LEU A 15 -6.12 -1.25 -23.14
C LEU A 15 -5.09 -1.25 -21.98
N SER A 16 -3.82 -1.55 -22.27
CA SER A 16 -2.67 -1.53 -21.35
C SER A 16 -1.94 -0.19 -21.24
N ASP A 17 -2.17 0.77 -22.14
CA ASP A 17 -1.43 2.04 -22.12
C ASP A 17 -1.94 3.01 -21.05
N ASP A 18 -3.18 2.85 -20.58
CA ASP A 18 -3.82 3.74 -19.60
C ASP A 18 -3.87 3.17 -18.17
N ILE A 19 -3.25 2.01 -17.91
CA ILE A 19 -3.23 1.40 -16.56
C ILE A 19 -2.11 2.06 -15.72
N PRO A 20 -2.42 2.68 -14.56
CA PRO A 20 -1.40 3.19 -13.64
C PRO A 20 -0.41 2.10 -13.22
N ARG A 21 0.89 2.35 -13.36
CA ARG A 21 1.93 1.36 -13.04
C ARG A 21 2.70 1.73 -11.78
N GLY A 22 3.13 0.72 -11.03
CA GLY A 22 4.07 0.91 -9.95
C GLY A 22 5.46 1.21 -10.51
N ILE A 23 6.01 2.40 -10.25
CA ILE A 23 7.36 2.77 -10.74
C ILE A 23 8.48 2.40 -9.77
N GLY A 24 8.12 2.03 -8.54
CA GLY A 24 9.07 1.64 -7.52
C GLY A 24 8.46 1.63 -6.13
N SER A 25 9.30 1.36 -5.13
CA SER A 25 8.94 1.50 -3.72
C SER A 25 9.64 2.72 -3.09
N MET A 26 8.99 3.33 -2.11
CA MET A 26 9.51 4.47 -1.37
C MET A 26 9.35 4.24 0.14
N PRO A 27 10.42 4.33 0.94
CA PRO A 27 10.32 4.14 2.37
C PRO A 27 9.57 5.32 3.03
N VAL A 28 8.65 5.00 3.94
CA VAL A 28 7.90 5.99 4.73
C VAL A 28 8.40 5.95 6.18
N SER A 29 9.08 7.01 6.59
CA SER A 29 9.77 7.11 7.90
C SER A 29 9.08 8.01 8.92
N SER A 30 8.05 8.76 8.50
CA SER A 30 7.30 9.70 9.34
C SER A 30 5.82 9.30 9.46
N VAL A 31 5.21 9.63 10.60
CA VAL A 31 3.78 9.37 10.83
C VAL A 31 2.90 10.27 9.95
N ALA A 32 3.32 11.52 9.74
CA ALA A 32 2.63 12.46 8.87
C ALA A 32 2.53 11.96 7.42
N ASP A 33 3.62 11.42 6.87
CA ASP A 33 3.61 10.84 5.53
C ASP A 33 2.77 9.56 5.48
N LEU A 34 2.88 8.71 6.50
CA LEU A 34 2.03 7.52 6.62
C LEU A 34 0.54 7.87 6.60
N GLY A 35 0.13 8.92 7.34
CA GLY A 35 -1.24 9.42 7.33
C GLY A 35 -1.69 9.89 5.95
N ARG A 36 -0.82 10.54 5.17
CA ARG A 36 -1.11 10.97 3.79
C ARG A 36 -1.35 9.78 2.87
N TYR A 37 -0.55 8.72 2.97
CA TYR A 37 -0.71 7.51 2.14
C TYR A 37 -1.89 6.65 2.55
N LEU A 38 -2.30 6.70 3.81
CA LEU A 38 -3.46 5.97 4.29
C LEU A 38 -4.79 6.66 3.94
N ALA A 39 -4.80 7.98 3.74
CA ALA A 39 -5.98 8.68 3.25
C ALA A 39 -6.39 8.18 1.86
N TYR A 40 -7.69 8.26 1.54
CA TYR A 40 -8.15 7.89 0.21
C TYR A 40 -7.58 8.85 -0.86
N ARG A 41 -7.02 8.28 -1.93
CA ARG A 41 -6.55 9.05 -3.10
C ARG A 41 -6.73 8.25 -4.39
N PRO A 42 -7.39 8.81 -5.44
CA PRO A 42 -7.42 8.18 -6.75
C PRO A 42 -6.03 8.20 -7.40
N LEU A 43 -5.69 7.14 -8.14
CA LEU A 43 -4.42 7.02 -8.87
C LEU A 43 -4.68 7.15 -10.37
N ALA A 44 -4.29 8.29 -10.93
CA ALA A 44 -4.44 8.58 -12.37
C ALA A 44 -3.17 8.31 -13.17
N ASP A 45 -2.02 8.31 -12.51
CA ASP A 45 -0.71 8.18 -13.12
C ASP A 45 0.09 7.09 -12.41
N ASP A 46 1.24 6.77 -12.99
CA ASP A 46 2.28 5.96 -12.37
C ASP A 46 2.59 6.42 -10.93
N PHE A 47 2.77 5.45 -10.03
CA PHE A 47 2.79 5.71 -8.59
C PHE A 47 3.93 4.96 -7.89
N TRP A 48 4.38 5.56 -6.79
CA TRP A 48 5.31 4.93 -5.85
C TRP A 48 4.54 4.11 -4.82
N ILE A 49 5.07 2.94 -4.47
CA ILE A 49 4.53 2.12 -3.39
C ILE A 49 5.14 2.56 -2.05
N PRO A 50 4.34 3.14 -1.14
CA PRO A 50 4.83 3.53 0.17
C PRO A 50 5.09 2.28 1.01
N ILE A 51 6.32 2.13 1.52
CA ILE A 51 6.71 1.06 2.44
C ILE A 51 6.99 1.67 3.82
N PRO A 52 6.02 1.63 4.76
CA PRO A 52 6.20 2.11 6.11
C PRO A 52 7.34 1.39 6.82
N THR A 53 8.29 2.15 7.36
CA THR A 53 9.32 1.58 8.23
C THR A 53 8.70 1.19 9.57
N ARG A 54 9.24 0.14 10.20
CA ARG A 54 8.84 -0.26 11.57
C ARG A 54 8.93 0.89 12.58
N SER A 55 9.88 1.80 12.39
CA SER A 55 10.00 3.00 13.23
C SER A 55 8.81 3.96 13.06
N ALA A 56 8.33 4.15 11.84
CA ALA A 56 7.16 4.96 11.56
C ALA A 56 5.90 4.30 12.13
N LEU A 57 5.76 2.98 11.98
CA LEU A 57 4.65 2.21 12.57
C LEU A 57 4.65 2.29 14.09
N ALA A 58 5.80 2.13 14.73
CA ALA A 58 5.91 2.20 16.18
C ALA A 58 5.51 3.59 16.72
N ARG A 59 5.91 4.67 16.04
CA ARG A 59 5.47 6.04 16.37
C ARG A 59 3.99 6.26 16.09
N PHE A 60 3.47 5.71 14.99
CA PHE A 60 2.04 5.78 14.66
C PHE A 60 1.16 5.15 15.74
N LEU A 61 1.63 4.12 16.48
CA LEU A 61 0.91 3.54 17.61
C LEU A 61 0.92 4.41 18.89
N LEU A 62 1.84 5.35 18.98
CA LEU A 62 1.91 6.32 20.08
C LEU A 62 0.96 7.49 19.83
N GLU A 63 0.84 7.91 18.58
CA GLU A 63 -0.19 8.84 18.15
C GLU A 63 -1.54 8.10 18.17
N GLU A 64 -2.62 8.75 18.65
CA GLU A 64 -3.93 8.12 18.57
C GLU A 64 -4.27 7.91 17.09
N PRO A 65 -4.59 6.68 16.64
CA PRO A 65 -4.91 6.43 15.25
C PRO A 65 -6.18 7.21 14.91
N THR A 66 -5.99 8.35 14.25
CA THR A 66 -7.08 9.24 13.85
C THR A 66 -7.90 8.52 12.80
N ARG A 67 -9.23 8.60 12.87
CA ARG A 67 -10.08 8.08 11.80
C ARG A 67 -9.76 8.81 10.51
N LEU A 68 -9.27 8.05 9.53
CA LEU A 68 -8.94 8.56 8.22
C LEU A 68 -10.22 8.84 7.43
N ASP A 69 -10.24 9.90 6.64
CA ASP A 69 -11.31 10.11 5.68
C ASP A 69 -11.11 9.12 4.51
N LEU A 70 -11.99 8.12 4.44
CA LEU A 70 -11.97 7.08 3.42
C LEU A 70 -12.99 7.35 2.31
N ARG A 71 -13.61 8.53 2.29
CA ARG A 71 -14.62 8.84 1.28
C ARG A 71 -13.94 9.10 -0.07
N PRO A 72 -14.48 8.55 -1.16
CA PRO A 72 -14.06 8.94 -2.49
C PRO A 72 -14.20 10.44 -2.69
N THR A 73 -13.28 11.03 -3.47
CA THR A 73 -13.44 12.41 -3.93
C THR A 73 -14.49 12.45 -5.04
N ASP A 74 -15.35 13.47 -5.04
CA ASP A 74 -16.33 13.72 -6.11
C ASP A 74 -15.73 14.48 -7.33
N ASP A 75 -14.39 14.51 -7.42
CA ASP A 75 -13.68 15.20 -8.49
C ASP A 75 -13.88 14.47 -9.83
N ARG A 76 -14.59 15.14 -10.74
CA ARG A 76 -14.97 14.63 -12.07
C ARG A 76 -13.77 14.35 -12.99
N ARG A 77 -12.56 14.75 -12.61
CA ARG A 77 -11.32 14.44 -13.35
C ARG A 77 -10.93 12.96 -13.25
N PHE A 78 -11.42 12.25 -12.23
CA PHE A 78 -11.06 10.85 -12.03
C PHE A 78 -12.16 9.93 -12.56
N GLY A 79 -11.78 9.03 -13.46
CA GLY A 79 -12.65 7.95 -13.88
C GLY A 79 -12.71 6.83 -12.83
N PRO A 80 -13.69 5.91 -12.95
CA PRO A 80 -13.86 4.78 -12.04
C PRO A 80 -12.58 3.94 -11.85
N GLU A 81 -11.77 3.81 -12.89
CA GLU A 81 -10.47 3.14 -12.89
C GLU A 81 -9.46 3.78 -11.93
N HIS A 82 -9.36 5.10 -11.89
CA HIS A 82 -8.44 5.80 -10.99
C HIS A 82 -8.87 5.65 -9.53
N HIS A 83 -10.18 5.69 -9.31
CA HIS A 83 -10.75 5.42 -8.00
C HIS A 83 -10.49 3.99 -7.55
N MET A 84 -10.63 3.02 -8.46
CA MET A 84 -10.35 1.61 -8.20
C MET A 84 -8.87 1.35 -7.90
N ALA A 85 -7.95 1.94 -8.69
CA ALA A 85 -6.51 1.87 -8.44
C ALA A 85 -6.17 2.39 -7.03
N GLY A 86 -6.71 3.55 -6.67
CA GLY A 86 -6.56 4.14 -5.34
C GLY A 86 -7.10 3.26 -4.20
N LEU A 87 -8.28 2.65 -4.41
CA LEU A 87 -8.86 1.71 -3.44
C LEU A 87 -7.96 0.48 -3.24
N LEU A 88 -7.53 -0.16 -4.32
CA LEU A 88 -6.67 -1.34 -4.28
C LEU A 88 -5.34 -1.02 -3.58
N HIS A 89 -4.73 0.11 -3.93
CA HIS A 89 -3.51 0.58 -3.30
C HIS A 89 -3.68 0.82 -1.80
N GLY A 90 -4.74 1.52 -1.40
CA GLY A 90 -5.05 1.81 0.00
C GLY A 90 -5.38 0.56 0.82
N ILE A 91 -5.99 -0.46 0.21
CA ILE A 91 -6.23 -1.77 0.84
C ILE A 91 -4.88 -2.48 1.07
N ARG A 92 -4.04 -2.58 0.04
CA ARG A 92 -2.75 -3.27 0.13
C ARG A 92 -1.81 -2.64 1.15
N LEU A 93 -1.74 -1.31 1.23
CA LEU A 93 -0.98 -0.62 2.27
C LEU A 93 -1.44 -1.01 3.69
N ARG A 94 -2.75 -1.12 3.91
CA ARG A 94 -3.30 -1.52 5.22
C ARG A 94 -3.02 -2.99 5.54
N GLU A 95 -3.12 -3.87 4.54
CA GLU A 95 -2.76 -5.28 4.67
C GLU A 95 -1.28 -5.42 5.08
N TYR A 96 -0.37 -4.72 4.39
CA TYR A 96 1.05 -4.67 4.74
C TYR A 96 1.29 -4.17 6.17
N MET A 97 0.61 -3.08 6.58
CA MET A 97 0.73 -2.57 7.94
C MET A 97 0.25 -3.57 8.99
N ILE A 98 -0.83 -4.30 8.72
CA ILE A 98 -1.34 -5.35 9.63
C ILE A 98 -0.27 -6.43 9.81
N GLU A 99 0.33 -6.91 8.72
CA GLU A 99 1.38 -7.93 8.78
C GLU A 99 2.60 -7.48 9.58
N GLU A 100 3.07 -6.24 9.34
CA GLU A 100 4.19 -5.68 10.08
C GLU A 100 3.84 -5.43 11.56
N LEU A 101 2.65 -4.94 11.87
CA LEU A 101 2.19 -4.73 13.25
C LEU A 101 2.05 -6.06 14.01
N ASP A 102 1.53 -7.10 13.36
CA ASP A 102 1.42 -8.44 13.92
C ASP A 102 2.83 -9.02 14.19
N ALA A 103 3.78 -8.87 13.26
CA ALA A 103 5.18 -9.26 13.46
C ALA A 103 5.87 -8.47 14.60
N MET A 104 5.63 -7.16 14.66
CA MET A 104 6.17 -6.27 15.69
C MET A 104 5.55 -6.51 17.08
N SER A 105 4.32 -7.02 17.16
CA SER A 105 3.61 -7.24 18.43
C SER A 105 4.34 -8.24 19.35
N TYR A 106 5.11 -9.15 18.77
CA TYR A 106 5.92 -10.15 19.49
C TYR A 106 7.38 -9.72 19.68
N ALA A 107 7.83 -8.66 19.02
CA ALA A 107 9.22 -8.21 19.06
C ALA A 107 9.52 -7.39 20.32
N SER A 108 10.48 -7.84 21.14
CA SER A 108 10.84 -7.20 22.41
C SER A 108 11.51 -5.83 22.26
N MET A 109 12.19 -5.59 21.14
CA MET A 109 12.99 -4.39 20.87
C MET A 109 12.16 -3.09 20.91
N TRP A 110 11.01 -3.06 20.24
CA TRP A 110 10.20 -1.85 20.12
C TRP A 110 9.60 -1.42 21.44
N ARG A 111 9.12 -2.39 22.22
CA ARG A 111 8.63 -2.18 23.57
C ARG A 111 9.69 -1.52 24.47
N GLN A 112 10.92 -2.05 24.45
CA GLN A 112 12.02 -1.52 25.27
C GLN A 112 12.42 -0.11 24.82
N MET A 113 12.50 0.12 23.51
CA MET A 113 12.87 1.42 22.94
C MET A 113 11.85 2.51 23.27
N LEU A 114 10.56 2.17 23.35
CA LEU A 114 9.48 3.12 23.63
C LEU A 114 9.07 3.19 25.11
N GLY A 115 9.73 2.44 26.00
CA GLY A 115 9.43 2.43 27.43
C GLY A 115 8.04 1.91 27.78
N LEU A 116 7.43 1.09 26.92
CA LEU A 116 6.10 0.51 27.14
C LEU A 116 6.21 -0.85 27.85
N ASP A 117 5.19 -1.25 28.59
CA ASP A 117 5.09 -2.63 29.06
C ASP A 117 4.60 -3.58 27.94
N ARG A 118 4.71 -4.89 28.16
CA ARG A 118 4.43 -5.90 27.12
C ARG A 118 2.96 -5.91 26.73
N ILE A 119 2.10 -5.78 27.74
CA ILE A 119 0.66 -5.90 27.56
C ILE A 119 0.18 -4.66 26.81
N ASN A 120 0.60 -3.46 27.22
CA ASN A 120 0.23 -2.22 26.55
C ASN A 120 0.69 -2.17 25.09
N TRP A 121 1.95 -2.54 24.80
CA TRP A 121 2.44 -2.65 23.42
C TRP A 121 1.58 -3.60 22.58
N PHE A 122 1.34 -4.80 23.08
CA PHE A 122 0.53 -5.79 22.38
C PHE A 122 -0.90 -5.28 22.14
N VAL A 123 -1.54 -4.69 23.16
CA VAL A 123 -2.89 -4.10 23.05
C VAL A 123 -2.92 -2.99 22.00
N LYS A 124 -1.93 -2.09 21.97
CA LYS A 124 -1.83 -1.04 20.96
C LYS A 124 -1.74 -1.60 19.54
N CYS A 125 -0.91 -2.62 19.31
CA CYS A 125 -0.85 -3.31 18.02
C CYS A 125 -2.21 -3.91 17.66
N GLN A 126 -2.87 -4.64 18.58
CA GLN A 126 -4.16 -5.29 18.31
C GLN A 126 -5.28 -4.30 18.01
N VAL A 127 -5.34 -3.16 18.72
CA VAL A 127 -6.31 -2.10 18.46
C VAL A 127 -6.09 -1.49 17.07
N ALA A 128 -4.84 -1.16 16.72
CA ALA A 128 -4.51 -0.61 15.41
C ALA A 128 -4.83 -1.60 14.28
N THR A 129 -4.45 -2.87 14.42
CA THR A 129 -4.80 -3.94 13.48
C THR A 129 -6.31 -4.08 13.33
N GLY A 130 -7.08 -3.99 14.42
CA GLY A 130 -8.54 -4.02 14.40
C GLY A 130 -9.14 -2.85 13.60
N LEU A 131 -8.61 -1.64 13.77
CA LEU A 131 -9.02 -0.46 12.99
C LEU A 131 -8.70 -0.62 11.51
N LEU A 132 -7.48 -1.03 11.16
CA LEU A 132 -7.06 -1.25 9.76
C LEU A 132 -7.93 -2.32 9.06
N ARG A 133 -8.28 -3.41 9.75
CA ARG A 133 -9.18 -4.44 9.21
C ARG A 133 -10.60 -3.90 8.97
N ARG A 134 -11.07 -2.98 9.81
CA ARG A 134 -12.35 -2.29 9.61
C ARG A 134 -12.27 -1.36 8.41
N ASP A 135 -11.23 -0.55 8.29
CA ASP A 135 -11.02 0.33 7.14
C ASP A 135 -11.00 -0.47 5.82
N ILE A 136 -10.29 -1.59 5.77
CA ILE A 136 -10.26 -2.47 4.59
C ILE A 136 -11.69 -2.92 4.23
N ARG A 137 -12.50 -3.30 5.21
CA ARG A 137 -13.89 -3.70 4.98
C ARG A 137 -14.72 -2.55 4.42
N ASP A 138 -14.57 -1.36 4.98
CA ASP A 138 -15.30 -0.17 4.54
C ASP A 138 -14.90 0.21 3.10
N LEU A 139 -13.61 0.17 2.76
CA LEU A 139 -13.09 0.37 1.41
C LEU A 139 -13.59 -0.70 0.43
N LYS A 140 -13.58 -1.99 0.83
CA LYS A 140 -14.11 -3.10 0.01
C LYS A 140 -15.61 -2.97 -0.22
N ASN A 141 -16.37 -2.45 0.74
CA ASN A 141 -17.81 -2.21 0.59
C ASN A 141 -18.09 -1.03 -0.36
N GLN A 142 -17.29 0.04 -0.30
CA GLN A 142 -17.38 1.17 -1.24
C GLN A 142 -17.08 0.73 -2.69
N HIS A 143 -16.22 -0.28 -2.87
CA HIS A 143 -15.89 -0.87 -4.17
C HIS A 143 -17.08 -1.57 -4.87
N VAL A 144 -18.20 -1.84 -4.17
CA VAL A 144 -19.31 -2.66 -4.70
C VAL A 144 -20.27 -1.89 -5.65
N PHE A 145 -20.10 -0.59 -5.90
CA PHE A 145 -21.06 0.19 -6.69
C PHE A 145 -20.69 0.47 -8.17
N HIS A 146 -21.33 -0.32 -9.05
CA HIS A 146 -22.02 0.01 -10.32
C HIS A 146 -21.29 0.18 -11.68
N SER A 147 -21.83 -0.59 -12.64
CA SER A 147 -21.68 -0.56 -14.11
C SER A 147 -20.42 -1.19 -14.72
N TYR A 148 -20.37 -2.53 -14.72
CA TYR A 148 -19.36 -3.28 -15.45
C TYR A 148 -19.84 -3.63 -16.86
N ASP A 149 -19.41 -2.83 -17.82
CA ASP A 149 -19.25 -3.27 -19.20
C ASP A 149 -18.17 -4.39 -19.24
N VAL A 150 -18.30 -5.37 -20.13
CA VAL A 150 -17.39 -6.54 -20.22
C VAL A 150 -15.94 -6.09 -20.45
N ARG A 151 -15.74 -4.98 -21.18
CA ARG A 151 -14.42 -4.36 -21.37
C ARG A 151 -13.82 -3.81 -20.06
N ARG A 152 -14.65 -3.22 -19.20
CA ARG A 152 -14.25 -2.70 -17.88
C ARG A 152 -13.94 -3.82 -16.89
N LYS A 153 -14.57 -5.00 -17.03
CA LYS A 153 -14.23 -6.19 -16.24
C LYS A 153 -12.80 -6.66 -16.53
N ASN A 154 -12.42 -6.77 -17.81
CA ASN A 154 -11.05 -7.14 -18.18
C ASN A 154 -10.03 -6.11 -17.67
N TYR A 155 -10.33 -4.82 -17.85
CA TYR A 155 -9.49 -3.75 -17.31
C TYR A 155 -9.33 -3.86 -15.78
N SER A 156 -10.42 -4.09 -15.04
CA SER A 156 -10.37 -4.23 -13.58
C SER A 156 -9.54 -5.43 -13.12
N SER A 157 -9.65 -6.57 -13.82
CA SER A 157 -8.84 -7.74 -13.51
C SER A 157 -7.36 -7.52 -13.83
N CYS A 158 -7.05 -6.83 -14.93
CA CYS A 158 -5.69 -6.43 -15.27
C CYS A 158 -5.10 -5.46 -14.24
N LEU A 159 -5.85 -4.44 -13.84
CA LEU A 159 -5.44 -3.46 -12.82
C LEU A 159 -5.20 -4.14 -11.48
N THR A 160 -6.10 -5.02 -11.03
CA THR A 160 -5.91 -5.76 -9.78
C THR A 160 -4.62 -6.56 -9.84
N ARG A 161 -4.42 -7.36 -10.90
CA ARG A 161 -3.20 -8.16 -11.06
C ARG A 161 -1.94 -7.29 -11.06
N GLU A 162 -1.96 -6.17 -11.76
CA GLU A 162 -0.85 -5.22 -11.83
C GLU A 162 -0.53 -4.62 -10.45
N MET A 163 -1.56 -4.23 -9.69
CA MET A 163 -1.39 -3.72 -8.33
C MET A 163 -0.78 -4.78 -7.41
N GLU A 164 -1.27 -6.01 -7.48
CA GLU A 164 -0.77 -7.12 -6.65
C GLU A 164 0.70 -7.41 -6.95
N GLN A 165 1.06 -7.56 -8.21
CA GLN A 165 2.44 -7.83 -8.62
C GLN A 165 3.40 -6.73 -8.20
N ASN A 166 2.99 -5.46 -8.34
CA ASN A 166 3.83 -4.33 -7.93
C ASN A 166 4.03 -4.30 -6.41
N TRP A 167 2.99 -4.61 -5.62
CA TRP A 167 3.10 -4.71 -4.15
C TRP A 167 4.01 -5.86 -3.72
N ASP A 168 3.86 -7.05 -4.31
CA ASP A 168 4.71 -8.20 -4.00
C ASP A 168 6.19 -7.88 -4.29
N TRP A 169 6.46 -7.30 -5.47
CA TRP A 169 7.81 -6.88 -5.86
C TRP A 169 8.38 -5.80 -4.93
N ALA A 170 7.57 -4.81 -4.53
CA ALA A 170 8.00 -3.74 -3.63
C ALA A 170 8.36 -4.28 -2.24
N CYS A 171 7.55 -5.19 -1.69
CA CYS A 171 7.80 -5.86 -0.42
C CYS A 171 9.08 -6.70 -0.45
N GLU A 172 9.29 -7.50 -1.51
CA GLU A 172 10.53 -8.27 -1.69
C GLU A 172 11.77 -7.38 -1.76
N THR A 173 11.69 -6.28 -2.51
CA THR A 173 12.80 -5.34 -2.68
C THR A 173 13.15 -4.64 -1.36
N ALA A 174 12.14 -4.26 -0.58
CA ALA A 174 12.33 -3.70 0.75
C ALA A 174 12.95 -4.71 1.72
N ALA A 175 12.50 -5.98 1.70
CA ALA A 175 13.06 -7.04 2.53
C ALA A 175 14.54 -7.30 2.21
N ARG A 176 14.93 -7.34 0.93
CA ARG A 176 16.33 -7.51 0.50
C ARG A 176 17.21 -6.32 0.93
N SER A 177 16.68 -5.11 0.85
CA SER A 177 17.40 -3.89 1.25
C SER A 177 17.67 -3.84 2.76
N LEU A 178 16.77 -4.41 3.58
CA LEU A 178 16.93 -4.51 5.04
C LEU A 178 17.79 -5.72 5.46
N GLY A 179 17.82 -6.79 4.66
CA GLY A 179 18.64 -7.98 4.89
C GLY A 179 20.15 -7.79 4.62
N GLY A 180 20.56 -6.65 4.06
CA GLY A 180 21.96 -6.33 3.78
C GLY A 180 22.75 -5.75 4.96
N THR A 181 22.12 -5.49 6.11
CA THR A 181 22.76 -4.81 7.27
C THR A 181 22.51 -5.47 8.63
N THR A 182 22.47 -6.81 8.68
CA THR A 182 22.58 -7.53 9.96
C THR A 182 23.69 -8.57 9.91
N ASP A 183 24.94 -8.08 9.90
CA ASP A 183 26.06 -8.77 10.53
C ASP A 183 26.59 -7.88 11.65
N CYS A 184 25.92 -7.93 12.81
CA CYS A 184 26.51 -7.53 14.09
C CYS A 184 25.57 -8.00 15.23
N GLY A 185 25.83 -9.21 15.72
CA GLY A 185 25.03 -9.82 16.77
C GLY A 185 25.62 -11.14 17.21
N THR A 186 26.89 -11.09 17.61
CA THR A 186 27.71 -12.11 18.27
C THR A 186 26.90 -13.22 18.93
N ARG A 187 26.96 -14.43 18.36
CA ARG A 187 26.63 -15.67 19.08
C ARG A 187 27.62 -15.85 20.23
N ASN A 188 27.32 -15.27 21.38
CA ASN A 188 27.90 -15.74 22.64
C ASN A 188 27.27 -17.08 22.98
N ILE A 189 27.93 -18.14 22.53
CA ILE A 189 27.75 -19.48 23.10
C ILE A 189 28.35 -19.40 24.50
N ILE A 190 27.49 -19.31 25.51
CA ILE A 190 27.88 -19.55 26.89
C ILE A 190 28.08 -21.07 27.02
N ALA A 191 29.32 -21.47 27.24
CA ALA A 191 29.64 -22.77 27.81
C ALA A 191 29.27 -22.75 29.29
N LEU A 192 28.33 -23.60 29.70
CA LEU A 192 28.22 -24.24 31.01
C LEU A 192 27.47 -25.57 30.83
#